data_AF-A0AA36AQY6-F1
#
_entry.id   AF-A0AA36AQY6-F1
#
_cell.length_a   1.000
_cell.length_b   1.000
_cell.length_c   1.000
_cell.angle_alpha   90.00
_cell.angle_beta   90.00
_cell.angle_gamma   90.00
#
_symmetry.space_group_name_H-M   'P 1'
#
loop_
_entity.id
_entity.type
_entity.pdbx_description
1 polymer ?
#
loop_
_entity_poly.entity_id
_entity_poly.type
_entity_poly.pdbx_seq_one_letter_code
_entity_poly.pdbx_strand_id
1 'polypeptide(L)'
;MSFSSDEVNFLVYRYLQESGFIHSAYTFGIESHISQSNINGALVPPGALLNIIQKGLQYTEAEISIGEDGSERGIESLPLIDAVMPDVVESRKQAAAKAHQIKTENANTNGEDASHSLVNHTDTMDIDGTLEIPSSKATVLRGHESEVFICAWNPTNDLLASGSGDSTARIWNMNDNSNNANQLVLRHCIQKGGTEVPSNKDVTSLDWNCDGTLLATGSYDGFARIWSTDGQLVNTLGQHKGPIFALKWNKRGNYILSAGVDKTTIIWDASSGHCTQQFAFHSAPALDVDWQSNTSFASCSTDQCIHVCKLGVEKPIKTFQGHTNEVNAIKWDPQGLLLASCSDDMTLKIWSMRQDQCVHDLQAHDKEIYTIKWSPTGQGTNNPNAPLILAR
;
A
#
# COMPACT_ATOMS: atom_id res chain seq x y z
N MET A 1 -32.91 -15.58 -18.17
CA MET A 1 -31.50 -15.47 -18.59
C MET A 1 -30.69 -16.32 -17.64
N SER A 2 -29.87 -17.25 -18.15
CA SER A 2 -28.94 -18.03 -17.35
C SER A 2 -27.53 -17.55 -17.66
N PHE A 3 -26.75 -17.25 -16.62
CA PHE A 3 -25.32 -17.03 -16.74
C PHE A 3 -24.57 -18.33 -16.41
N SER A 4 -23.38 -18.47 -16.96
CA SER A 4 -22.47 -19.60 -16.72
C SER A 4 -21.55 -19.34 -15.53
N SER A 5 -21.03 -20.41 -14.93
CA SER A 5 -20.00 -20.30 -13.88
C SER A 5 -18.72 -19.64 -14.41
N ASP A 6 -18.41 -19.81 -15.70
CA ASP A 6 -17.25 -19.20 -16.34
C ASP A 6 -17.37 -17.66 -16.37
N GLU A 7 -18.55 -17.13 -16.72
CA GLU A 7 -18.82 -15.69 -16.69
C GLU A 7 -18.75 -15.10 -15.29
N VAL A 8 -19.27 -15.81 -14.27
CA VAL A 8 -19.20 -15.35 -12.88
C VAL A 8 -17.77 -15.37 -12.37
N ASN A 9 -17.04 -16.46 -12.61
CA ASN A 9 -15.64 -16.59 -12.22
C ASN A 9 -14.81 -15.49 -12.86
N PHE A 10 -15.03 -15.19 -14.14
CA PHE A 10 -14.32 -14.11 -14.83
C PHE A 10 -14.57 -12.75 -14.17
N LEU A 11 -15.83 -12.44 -13.82
CA LEU A 11 -16.18 -11.19 -13.13
C LEU A 11 -15.57 -11.10 -11.72
N VAL A 12 -15.51 -12.21 -10.98
CA VAL A 12 -14.87 -12.27 -9.65
C VAL A 12 -13.35 -12.10 -9.77
N TYR A 13 -12.73 -12.79 -10.72
CA TYR A 13 -11.29 -12.64 -11.02
C TYR A 13 -10.94 -11.18 -11.35
N ARG A 14 -11.74 -10.55 -12.23
CA ARG A 14 -11.57 -9.13 -12.59
C ARG A 14 -11.76 -8.20 -11.40
N TYR A 15 -12.76 -8.45 -10.55
CA TYR A 15 -12.98 -7.67 -9.34
C TYR A 15 -11.79 -7.77 -8.36
N LEU A 16 -11.25 -8.98 -8.14
CA LEU A 16 -10.08 -9.19 -7.28
C LEU A 16 -8.85 -8.44 -7.84
N GLN A 17 -8.65 -8.49 -9.15
CA GLN A 17 -7.58 -7.77 -9.83
C GLN A 17 -7.74 -6.25 -9.69
N GLU A 18 -8.94 -5.73 -9.93
CA GLU A 18 -9.25 -4.29 -9.85
C GLU A 18 -9.22 -3.74 -8.42
N SER A 19 -9.49 -4.59 -7.43
CA SER A 19 -9.47 -4.23 -6.01
C SER A 19 -8.08 -4.37 -5.36
N GLY A 20 -7.05 -4.76 -6.12
CA GLY A 20 -5.68 -4.90 -5.64
C GLY A 20 -5.37 -6.22 -4.92
N PHE A 21 -6.29 -7.19 -4.91
CA PHE A 21 -6.06 -8.52 -4.32
C PHE A 21 -5.32 -9.45 -5.29
N ILE A 22 -4.10 -9.06 -5.68
CA ILE A 22 -3.37 -9.68 -6.80
C ILE A 22 -3.05 -11.16 -6.53
N HIS A 23 -2.61 -11.51 -5.33
CA HIS A 23 -2.32 -12.90 -4.97
C HIS A 23 -3.58 -13.76 -4.97
N SER A 24 -4.68 -13.24 -4.41
CA SER A 24 -5.98 -13.92 -4.44
C SER A 24 -6.52 -14.05 -5.86
N ALA A 25 -6.37 -13.01 -6.70
CA ALA A 25 -6.75 -13.05 -8.11
C ALA A 25 -5.92 -14.09 -8.88
N TYR A 26 -4.62 -14.19 -8.61
CA TYR A 26 -3.76 -15.20 -9.21
C TYR A 26 -4.20 -16.61 -8.83
N THR A 27 -4.31 -16.91 -7.54
CA THR A 27 -4.73 -18.22 -7.04
C THR A 27 -6.12 -18.57 -7.54
N PHE A 28 -7.08 -17.64 -7.43
CA PHE A 28 -8.43 -17.80 -7.92
C PHE A 28 -8.45 -18.02 -9.44
N GLY A 29 -7.66 -17.28 -10.21
CA GLY A 29 -7.58 -17.40 -11.67
C GLY A 29 -7.06 -18.77 -12.12
N ILE A 30 -6.12 -19.36 -11.37
CA ILE A 30 -5.64 -20.72 -11.61
C ILE A 30 -6.69 -21.77 -11.24
N GLU A 31 -7.28 -21.66 -10.04
CA GLU A 31 -8.29 -22.60 -9.54
C GLU A 31 -9.57 -22.59 -10.38
N SER A 32 -9.99 -21.42 -10.84
CA SER A 32 -11.18 -21.26 -11.69
C SER A 32 -10.91 -21.41 -13.19
N HIS A 33 -9.66 -21.72 -13.57
CA HIS A 33 -9.24 -21.94 -14.96
C HIS A 33 -9.58 -20.78 -15.91
N ILE A 34 -9.42 -19.53 -15.47
CA ILE A 34 -9.73 -18.32 -16.26
C ILE A 34 -8.98 -18.29 -17.60
N SER A 35 -7.77 -18.84 -17.66
CA SER A 35 -6.98 -18.92 -18.90
C SER A 35 -7.62 -19.80 -19.98
N GLN A 36 -8.58 -20.65 -19.62
CA GLN A 36 -9.36 -21.48 -20.53
C GLN A 36 -10.73 -20.86 -20.88
N SER A 37 -11.07 -19.72 -20.27
CA SER A 37 -12.31 -19.00 -20.57
C SER A 37 -12.25 -18.39 -21.97
N ASN A 38 -13.39 -18.40 -22.68
CA ASN A 38 -13.53 -17.76 -23.99
C ASN A 38 -13.86 -16.25 -23.88
N ILE A 39 -13.83 -15.69 -22.68
CA ILE A 39 -14.22 -14.31 -22.41
C ILE A 39 -13.06 -13.36 -22.77
N ASN A 40 -13.32 -12.43 -23.68
CA ASN A 40 -12.37 -11.38 -24.00
C ASN A 40 -12.40 -10.27 -22.92
N GLY A 41 -11.40 -10.29 -22.03
CA GLY A 41 -11.27 -9.33 -20.94
C GLY A 41 -11.22 -7.86 -21.35
N ALA A 42 -10.82 -7.54 -22.60
CA ALA A 42 -10.80 -6.17 -23.09
C ALA A 42 -12.20 -5.58 -23.31
N LEU A 43 -13.23 -6.44 -23.44
CA LEU A 43 -14.62 -6.01 -23.62
C LEU A 43 -15.37 -5.87 -22.28
N VAL A 44 -14.78 -6.31 -21.17
CA VAL A 44 -15.39 -6.20 -19.84
C VAL A 44 -14.96 -4.86 -19.22
N PRO A 45 -15.90 -3.92 -19.01
CA PRO A 45 -15.55 -2.62 -18.45
C PRO A 45 -15.11 -2.75 -16.97
N PRO A 46 -14.25 -1.84 -16.48
CA PRO A 46 -13.89 -1.81 -15.05
C PRO A 46 -15.12 -1.68 -14.15
N GLY A 47 -15.10 -2.37 -13.01
CA GLY A 47 -16.19 -2.37 -12.05
C GLY A 47 -17.47 -3.07 -12.53
N ALA A 48 -17.41 -3.89 -13.59
CA ALA A 48 -18.57 -4.58 -14.14
C ALA A 48 -19.35 -5.40 -13.08
N LEU A 49 -18.64 -6.12 -12.21
CA LEU A 49 -19.26 -6.90 -11.14
C LEU A 49 -20.05 -5.99 -10.17
N LEU A 50 -19.42 -4.89 -9.72
CA LEU A 50 -20.07 -3.93 -8.82
C LEU A 50 -21.30 -3.28 -9.45
N ASN A 51 -21.24 -2.94 -10.74
CA ASN A 51 -22.36 -2.34 -11.47
C ASN A 51 -23.54 -3.33 -11.60
N ILE A 52 -23.26 -4.61 -11.88
CA ILE A 52 -24.29 -5.66 -11.93
C ILE A 52 -24.94 -5.85 -10.55
N ILE A 53 -24.13 -5.92 -9.49
CA ILE A 53 -24.60 -6.05 -8.12
C ILE A 53 -25.47 -4.85 -7.74
N GLN A 54 -25.04 -3.62 -8.05
CA GLN A 54 -25.80 -2.41 -7.77
C GLN A 54 -27.14 -2.38 -8.50
N LYS A 55 -27.19 -2.80 -9.77
CA LYS A 55 -28.46 -2.94 -10.51
C LYS A 55 -29.36 -4.02 -9.92
N GLY A 56 -28.79 -5.14 -9.47
CA GLY A 56 -29.54 -6.19 -8.76
C GLY A 56 -30.12 -5.70 -7.44
N LEU A 57 -29.37 -4.89 -6.70
CA LEU A 57 -29.84 -4.25 -5.47
C LEU A 57 -30.98 -3.29 -5.74
N GLN A 58 -30.84 -2.40 -6.73
CA GLN A 58 -31.91 -1.49 -7.17
C GLN A 58 -33.17 -2.23 -7.62
N TYR A 59 -33.00 -3.36 -8.33
CA TYR A 59 -34.12 -4.21 -8.72
C TYR A 59 -34.81 -4.84 -7.50
N THR A 60 -34.03 -5.31 -6.52
CA THR A 60 -34.56 -5.87 -5.27
C THR A 60 -35.30 -4.81 -4.46
N GLU A 61 -34.74 -3.60 -4.34
CA GLU A 61 -35.42 -2.45 -3.73
C GLU A 61 -36.72 -2.12 -4.48
N ALA A 62 -36.70 -2.11 -5.81
CA ALA A 62 -37.88 -1.88 -6.63
C ALA A 62 -38.95 -2.96 -6.37
N GLU A 63 -38.59 -4.25 -6.31
CA GLU A 63 -39.50 -5.34 -5.97
C GLU A 63 -40.11 -5.23 -4.57
N ILE A 64 -39.38 -4.70 -3.59
CA ILE A 64 -39.92 -4.48 -2.24
C ILE A 64 -40.84 -3.24 -2.25
N SER A 65 -40.50 -2.22 -3.04
CA SER A 65 -41.21 -0.94 -3.12
C SER A 65 -42.54 -1.02 -3.87
N ILE A 66 -42.67 -1.94 -4.81
CA ILE A 66 -43.88 -2.13 -5.61
C ILE A 66 -44.78 -3.15 -4.90
N GLY A 67 -45.94 -2.70 -4.44
CA GLY A 67 -46.96 -3.60 -3.89
C GLY A 67 -47.54 -4.55 -4.95
N GLU A 68 -48.20 -5.63 -4.53
CA GLU A 68 -48.93 -6.53 -5.44
C GLU A 68 -50.02 -5.80 -6.27
N ASP A 69 -50.42 -4.60 -5.83
CA ASP A 69 -51.37 -3.70 -6.49
C ASP A 69 -50.71 -2.67 -7.44
N GLY A 70 -49.38 -2.69 -7.58
CA GLY A 70 -48.62 -1.75 -8.40
C GLY A 70 -48.38 -0.38 -7.75
N SER A 71 -48.70 -0.21 -6.45
CA SER A 71 -48.42 1.04 -5.71
C SER A 71 -46.94 1.16 -5.34
N GLU A 72 -46.34 2.33 -5.60
CA GLU A 72 -44.97 2.66 -5.18
C GLU A 72 -44.93 3.05 -3.69
N ARG A 73 -44.00 2.46 -2.94
CA ARG A 73 -43.80 2.69 -1.50
C ARG A 73 -42.41 3.24 -1.26
N GLY A 74 -42.30 4.26 -0.39
CA GLY A 74 -41.01 4.78 0.05
C GLY A 74 -40.32 3.78 0.97
N ILE A 75 -39.14 3.30 0.59
CA ILE A 75 -38.33 2.37 1.38
C ILE A 75 -36.96 3.01 1.65
N GLU A 76 -36.43 2.78 2.84
CA GLU A 76 -35.04 3.10 3.17
C GLU A 76 -34.06 2.21 2.39
N SER A 77 -32.90 2.75 2.03
CA SER A 77 -31.87 2.02 1.28
C SER A 77 -31.57 0.64 1.87
N LEU A 78 -31.51 -0.38 1.02
CA LEU A 78 -31.20 -1.75 1.41
C LEU A 78 -29.68 -1.97 1.32
N PRO A 79 -28.99 -2.27 2.43
CA PRO A 79 -27.59 -2.65 2.38
C PRO A 79 -27.39 -3.93 1.55
N LEU A 80 -26.26 -4.02 0.83
CA LEU A 80 -25.97 -5.19 -0.01
C LEU A 80 -26.00 -6.52 0.78
N ILE A 81 -25.52 -6.52 2.02
CA ILE A 81 -25.50 -7.72 2.86
C ILE A 81 -26.90 -8.17 3.27
N ASP A 82 -27.82 -7.23 3.46
CA ASP A 82 -29.22 -7.52 3.79
C ASP A 82 -29.96 -8.07 2.56
N ALA A 83 -29.61 -7.60 1.37
CA ALA A 83 -30.22 -8.02 0.11
C ALA A 83 -29.95 -9.50 -0.25
N VAL A 84 -28.89 -10.09 0.29
CA VAL A 84 -28.55 -11.51 0.07
C VAL A 84 -29.13 -12.44 1.14
N MET A 85 -29.85 -11.90 2.14
CA MET A 85 -30.50 -12.68 3.20
C MET A 85 -32.01 -12.80 2.93
N PRO A 86 -32.52 -13.99 2.53
CA PRO A 86 -33.93 -14.17 2.15
C PRO A 86 -34.92 -13.73 3.23
N ASP A 87 -34.65 -14.10 4.50
CA ASP A 87 -35.51 -13.79 5.64
C ASP A 87 -35.62 -12.27 5.91
N VAL A 88 -34.54 -11.53 5.67
CA VAL A 88 -34.49 -10.06 5.84
C VAL A 88 -35.29 -9.38 4.73
N VAL A 89 -35.11 -9.83 3.49
CA VAL A 89 -35.88 -9.32 2.34
C VAL A 89 -37.37 -9.60 2.52
N GLU A 90 -37.74 -10.81 2.96
CA GLU A 90 -39.13 -11.20 3.20
C GLU A 90 -39.75 -10.45 4.38
N SER A 91 -39.01 -10.27 5.48
CA SER A 91 -39.42 -9.44 6.62
C SER A 91 -39.65 -7.97 6.21
N ARG A 92 -38.77 -7.40 5.37
CA ARG A 92 -38.95 -6.04 4.83
C ARG A 92 -40.16 -5.94 3.88
N LYS A 93 -40.41 -6.95 3.04
CA LYS A 93 -41.63 -7.04 2.21
C LYS A 93 -42.90 -7.07 3.09
N GLN A 94 -42.89 -7.83 4.19
CA GLN A 94 -44.02 -7.89 5.13
C GLN A 94 -44.20 -6.60 5.96
N ALA A 95 -43.11 -5.95 6.37
CA ALA A 95 -43.16 -4.66 7.07
C ALA A 95 -43.69 -3.55 6.16
N ALA A 96 -43.27 -3.51 4.90
CA ALA A 96 -43.80 -2.59 3.90
C ALA A 96 -45.30 -2.84 3.61
N ALA A 97 -45.76 -4.10 3.65
CA ALA A 97 -47.18 -4.43 3.53
C ALA A 97 -48.00 -3.98 4.77
N LYS A 98 -47.46 -4.13 5.99
CA LYS A 98 -48.12 -3.68 7.23
C LYS A 98 -48.17 -2.16 7.37
N ALA A 99 -47.16 -1.43 6.90
CA ALA A 99 -47.16 0.03 6.88
C ALA A 99 -48.33 0.61 6.03
N HIS A 100 -48.82 -0.13 5.04
CA HIS A 100 -49.99 0.24 4.26
C HIS A 100 -51.33 0.02 5.01
N GLN A 101 -51.40 -0.95 5.93
CA GLN A 101 -52.58 -1.15 6.80
C GLN A 101 -52.64 -0.14 7.95
N ILE A 102 -51.49 0.25 8.52
CA ILE A 102 -51.46 1.16 9.68
C ILE A 102 -51.74 2.62 9.27
N LYS A 103 -51.40 3.04 8.04
CA LYS A 103 -51.77 4.37 7.52
C LYS A 103 -53.26 4.52 7.20
N THR A 104 -54.05 3.45 7.23
CA THR A 104 -55.52 3.52 7.12
C THR A 104 -56.22 3.52 8.48
N GLU A 105 -55.52 3.28 9.60
CA GLU A 105 -56.17 3.16 10.92
C GLU A 105 -55.64 4.04 12.06
N ASN A 106 -54.47 4.70 11.96
CA ASN A 106 -53.99 5.55 13.07
C ASN A 106 -53.92 7.04 12.71
N ALA A 107 -55.10 7.63 12.52
CA ALA A 107 -55.38 8.96 13.05
C ALA A 107 -55.89 8.78 14.49
N ASN A 108 -55.26 9.47 15.45
CA ASN A 108 -55.49 9.46 16.91
C ASN A 108 -54.60 8.47 17.69
N THR A 109 -53.56 8.96 18.36
CA THR A 109 -53.64 9.48 19.75
C THR A 109 -52.24 9.81 20.27
N ASN A 110 -52.13 10.96 20.93
CA ASN A 110 -50.98 11.42 21.73
C ASN A 110 -50.76 10.53 22.96
N GLY A 111 -49.51 10.42 23.40
CA GLY A 111 -49.14 9.90 24.71
C GLY A 111 -47.68 10.17 25.03
N GLU A 112 -47.46 11.08 25.98
CA GLU A 112 -46.19 11.53 26.55
C GLU A 112 -45.56 10.49 27.51
N ASP A 113 -44.39 10.87 28.04
CA ASP A 113 -43.62 10.32 29.17
C ASP A 113 -42.66 9.15 28.90
N ALA A 114 -41.46 9.07 29.48
CA ALA A 114 -40.58 10.01 30.18
C ALA A 114 -39.23 9.29 30.44
N SER A 115 -38.14 10.08 30.49
CA SER A 115 -36.88 9.86 31.21
C SER A 115 -36.09 8.54 31.05
N HIS A 116 -34.86 8.64 30.56
CA HIS A 116 -33.66 8.41 31.39
C HIS A 116 -32.40 8.91 30.66
N SER A 117 -31.86 10.03 31.14
CA SER A 117 -30.58 10.58 30.75
C SER A 117 -29.44 9.78 31.40
N LEU A 118 -28.73 9.00 30.58
CA LEU A 118 -27.41 8.47 30.89
C LEU A 118 -26.41 9.22 30.02
N VAL A 119 -25.67 10.13 30.66
CA VAL A 119 -24.55 10.85 30.07
C VAL A 119 -23.40 9.84 29.90
N ASN A 120 -23.30 9.25 28.71
CA ASN A 120 -22.07 8.61 28.26
C ASN A 120 -21.23 9.67 27.55
N HIS A 121 -20.15 10.10 28.22
CA HIS A 121 -19.03 10.73 27.54
C HIS A 121 -18.34 9.67 26.68
N THR A 122 -18.84 9.49 25.47
CA THR A 122 -18.05 9.00 24.35
C THR A 122 -17.65 10.25 23.57
N ASP A 123 -16.44 10.75 23.81
CA ASP A 123 -15.75 11.61 22.85
C ASP A 123 -15.44 10.72 21.63
N THR A 124 -16.47 10.46 20.82
CA THR A 124 -16.29 10.11 19.42
C THR A 124 -15.57 11.29 18.81
N MET A 125 -14.34 11.06 18.34
CA MET A 125 -13.72 12.01 17.42
C MET A 125 -14.72 12.20 16.27
N ASP A 126 -15.30 13.39 16.17
CA ASP A 126 -16.05 13.83 15.00
C ASP A 126 -15.06 13.86 13.82
N ILE A 127 -14.87 12.71 13.18
CA ILE A 127 -14.26 12.61 11.84
C ILE A 127 -15.43 12.69 10.86
N ASP A 128 -16.13 13.81 10.84
CA ASP A 128 -17.13 14.10 9.81
C ASP A 128 -16.92 15.52 9.28
N GLY A 129 -15.83 15.62 8.53
CA GLY A 129 -15.66 16.58 7.47
C GLY A 129 -14.82 15.89 6.42
N THR A 130 -15.44 15.28 5.41
CA THR A 130 -14.72 14.81 4.23
C THR A 130 -14.01 16.02 3.62
N LEU A 131 -12.72 16.14 3.89
CA LEU A 131 -11.86 17.13 3.26
C LEU A 131 -11.71 16.72 1.80
N GLU A 132 -12.71 17.06 0.97
CA GLU A 132 -12.64 16.84 -0.46
C GLU A 132 -11.61 17.80 -1.04
N ILE A 133 -10.49 17.25 -1.55
CA ILE A 133 -9.54 18.02 -2.34
C ILE A 133 -10.23 18.33 -3.68
N PRO A 134 -10.47 19.60 -4.03
CA PRO A 134 -11.12 19.94 -5.29
C PRO A 134 -10.34 19.36 -6.47
N SER A 135 -11.02 18.90 -7.51
CA SER A 135 -10.37 18.37 -8.72
C SER A 135 -9.39 19.37 -9.35
N SER A 136 -9.62 20.68 -9.17
CA SER A 136 -8.70 21.74 -9.59
C SER A 136 -7.37 21.77 -8.84
N LYS A 137 -7.26 21.09 -7.70
CA LYS A 137 -6.05 20.93 -6.89
C LYS A 137 -5.45 19.52 -6.99
N ALA A 138 -6.06 18.63 -7.78
CA ALA A 138 -5.60 17.27 -7.98
C ALA A 138 -5.09 17.09 -9.41
N THR A 139 -3.82 16.68 -9.55
CA THR A 139 -3.21 16.40 -10.84
C THR A 139 -3.10 14.90 -11.03
N VAL A 140 -3.73 14.36 -12.08
CA VAL A 140 -3.64 12.92 -12.41
C VAL A 140 -2.51 12.72 -13.42
N LEU A 141 -1.39 12.18 -12.94
CA LEU A 141 -0.23 11.84 -13.77
C LEU A 141 -0.45 10.48 -14.43
N ARG A 142 -0.53 10.46 -15.76
CA ARG A 142 -0.74 9.24 -16.54
C ARG A 142 0.49 8.93 -17.37
N GLY A 143 0.80 7.64 -17.49
CA GLY A 143 1.79 7.18 -18.44
C GLY A 143 2.32 5.79 -18.14
N HIS A 144 2.40 5.39 -16.86
CA HIS A 144 2.74 4.02 -16.50
C HIS A 144 1.74 3.02 -17.10
N GLU A 145 2.24 1.86 -17.50
CA GLU A 145 1.47 0.80 -18.18
C GLU A 145 1.05 -0.33 -17.23
N SER A 146 1.51 -0.28 -15.99
CA SER A 146 1.17 -1.20 -14.91
C SER A 146 1.07 -0.47 -13.58
N GLU A 147 0.82 -1.21 -12.50
CA GLU A 147 0.76 -0.72 -11.14
C GLU A 147 1.98 0.12 -10.74
N VAL A 148 1.75 1.18 -9.97
CA VAL A 148 2.78 2.08 -9.44
C VAL A 148 2.95 1.77 -7.97
N PHE A 149 4.01 1.05 -7.63
CA PHE A 149 4.25 0.57 -6.26
C PHE A 149 4.74 1.68 -5.32
N ILE A 150 5.47 2.65 -5.87
CA ILE A 150 6.29 3.57 -5.08
C ILE A 150 6.34 4.94 -5.74
N CYS A 151 6.42 5.97 -4.90
CA CYS A 151 6.75 7.32 -5.33
C CYS A 151 7.52 8.08 -4.24
N ALA A 152 8.35 9.04 -4.66
CA ALA A 152 9.09 9.89 -3.74
C ALA A 152 9.35 11.26 -4.37
N TRP A 153 9.07 12.31 -3.60
CA TRP A 153 9.44 13.68 -3.97
C TRP A 153 10.95 13.86 -3.85
N ASN A 154 11.50 14.59 -4.80
CA ASN A 154 12.86 15.08 -4.74
C ASN A 154 12.98 16.08 -3.57
N PRO A 155 14.08 16.04 -2.80
CA PRO A 155 14.20 16.86 -1.58
C PRO A 155 14.48 18.34 -1.86
N THR A 156 14.90 18.71 -3.07
CA THR A 156 15.33 20.08 -3.40
C THR A 156 14.50 20.74 -4.50
N ASN A 157 13.89 19.96 -5.39
CA ASN A 157 13.09 20.45 -6.50
C ASN A 157 11.69 19.81 -6.49
N ASP A 158 10.72 20.44 -7.14
CA ASP A 158 9.37 19.88 -7.34
C ASP A 158 9.36 18.81 -8.45
N LEU A 159 10.18 17.78 -8.26
CA LEU A 159 10.23 16.58 -9.07
C LEU A 159 9.64 15.43 -8.25
N LEU A 160 8.69 14.70 -8.83
CA LEU A 160 8.19 13.46 -8.25
C LEU A 160 8.84 12.28 -9.00
N ALA A 161 9.38 11.30 -8.29
CA ALA A 161 9.76 10.01 -8.87
C ALA A 161 8.66 8.98 -8.62
N SER A 162 8.39 8.11 -9.58
CA SER A 162 7.54 6.92 -9.40
C SER A 162 8.16 5.68 -10.00
N GLY A 163 7.90 4.52 -9.41
CA GLY A 163 8.36 3.20 -9.89
C GLY A 163 7.18 2.26 -10.11
N SER A 164 7.24 1.49 -11.19
CA SER A 164 6.12 0.66 -11.64
C SER A 164 6.54 -0.75 -12.04
N GLY A 165 5.56 -1.66 -12.05
CA GLY A 165 5.68 -3.01 -12.63
C GLY A 165 5.87 -3.02 -14.15
N ASP A 166 5.71 -1.87 -14.82
CA ASP A 166 6.00 -1.73 -16.25
C ASP A 166 7.51 -1.67 -16.58
N SER A 167 8.38 -1.95 -15.60
CA SER A 167 9.85 -1.86 -15.68
C SER A 167 10.40 -0.46 -15.92
N THR A 168 9.61 0.58 -15.65
CA THR A 168 10.03 1.97 -15.72
C THR A 168 9.96 2.66 -14.37
N ALA A 169 10.93 3.53 -14.13
CA ALA A 169 10.74 4.65 -13.22
C ALA A 169 10.42 5.89 -14.04
N ARG A 170 9.67 6.83 -13.48
CA ARG A 170 9.40 8.13 -14.11
C ARG A 170 9.76 9.26 -13.19
N ILE A 171 10.26 10.35 -13.77
CA ILE A 171 10.43 11.62 -13.09
C ILE A 171 9.44 12.61 -13.69
N TRP A 172 8.55 13.14 -12.85
CA TRP A 172 7.51 14.09 -13.18
C TRP A 172 7.95 15.47 -12.72
N ASN A 173 8.04 16.43 -13.65
CA ASN A 173 8.28 17.82 -13.28
C ASN A 173 6.95 18.51 -12.96
N MET A 174 6.78 18.94 -11.71
CA MET A 174 5.54 19.55 -11.22
C MET A 174 5.52 21.08 -11.33
N ASN A 175 6.64 21.69 -11.73
CA ASN A 175 6.72 23.13 -12.00
C ASN A 175 6.17 23.52 -13.37
N ASP A 176 6.05 22.56 -14.29
CA ASP A 176 5.63 22.83 -15.66
C ASP A 176 4.10 22.88 -15.73
N ASN A 177 3.56 24.09 -15.84
CA ASN A 177 2.12 24.36 -15.96
C ASN A 177 1.55 23.99 -17.34
N SER A 178 2.36 23.39 -18.23
CA SER A 178 1.86 22.85 -19.48
C SER A 178 1.11 21.53 -19.22
N ASN A 179 -0.06 21.36 -19.85
CA ASN A 179 -0.92 20.17 -19.72
C ASN A 179 -0.25 18.83 -20.13
N ASN A 180 1.02 18.85 -20.53
CA ASN A 180 1.88 17.70 -20.65
C ASN A 180 2.99 17.84 -19.61
N ALA A 181 2.80 17.27 -18.42
CA ALA A 181 3.89 17.15 -17.45
C ALA A 181 5.10 16.55 -18.19
N ASN A 182 6.20 17.32 -18.27
CA ASN A 182 7.44 16.86 -18.87
C ASN A 182 7.91 15.63 -18.09
N GLN A 183 7.60 14.45 -18.63
CA GLN A 183 7.90 13.17 -18.01
C GLN A 183 9.20 12.63 -18.61
N LEU A 184 10.13 12.26 -17.72
CA LEU A 184 11.29 11.47 -18.09
C LEU A 184 10.97 10.02 -17.80
N VAL A 185 11.23 9.13 -18.76
CA VAL A 185 10.98 7.69 -18.63
C VAL A 185 12.30 6.95 -18.53
N LEU A 186 12.56 6.35 -17.36
CA LEU A 186 13.78 5.66 -17.01
C LEU A 186 13.55 4.15 -17.17
N ARG A 187 13.98 3.61 -18.32
CA ARG A 187 13.71 2.22 -18.71
C ARG A 187 14.75 1.27 -18.11
N HIS A 188 14.30 0.28 -17.34
CA HIS A 188 15.17 -0.71 -16.71
C HIS A 188 15.42 -1.95 -17.61
N CYS A 189 14.74 -2.01 -18.76
CA CYS A 189 14.95 -3.00 -19.81
C CYS A 189 16.23 -2.74 -20.62
N ILE A 190 17.01 -3.79 -20.86
CA ILE A 190 18.17 -3.75 -21.77
C ILE A 190 17.67 -4.13 -23.16
N GLN A 191 17.89 -3.26 -24.16
CA GLN A 191 17.70 -3.63 -25.56
C GLN A 191 18.76 -4.67 -25.94
N LYS A 192 18.37 -5.94 -26.11
CA LYS A 192 19.25 -6.96 -26.68
C LYS A 192 18.75 -7.26 -28.09
N GLY A 193 19.47 -6.76 -29.10
CA GLY A 193 19.16 -7.05 -30.51
C GLY A 193 17.88 -6.41 -31.06
N GLY A 194 17.48 -5.24 -30.56
CA GLY A 194 16.36 -4.46 -31.13
C GLY A 194 14.96 -5.00 -30.80
N THR A 195 14.83 -6.01 -29.94
CA THR A 195 13.54 -6.45 -29.40
C THR A 195 13.45 -6.11 -27.92
N GLU A 196 12.38 -5.39 -27.56
CA GLU A 196 11.97 -5.23 -26.17
C GLU A 196 11.49 -6.59 -25.68
N VAL A 197 12.25 -7.23 -24.80
CA VAL A 197 11.81 -8.46 -24.14
C VAL A 197 11.13 -8.03 -22.84
N PRO A 198 9.81 -8.24 -22.68
CA PRO A 198 9.13 -8.04 -21.41
C PRO A 198 9.70 -9.07 -20.44
N SER A 199 10.61 -8.62 -19.59
CA SER A 199 11.26 -9.45 -18.58
C SER A 199 10.93 -8.82 -17.25
N ASN A 200 10.33 -9.60 -16.36
CA ASN A 200 9.98 -9.32 -14.95
C ASN A 200 11.05 -8.44 -14.25
N LYS A 201 10.93 -7.12 -14.37
CA LYS A 201 11.94 -6.08 -14.04
C LYS A 201 11.29 -4.91 -13.33
N ASP A 202 10.29 -5.22 -12.53
CA ASP A 202 9.48 -4.27 -11.77
C ASP A 202 10.40 -3.37 -10.96
N VAL A 203 10.10 -2.07 -10.93
CA VAL A 203 10.83 -1.13 -10.08
C VAL A 203 10.21 -1.20 -8.69
N THR A 204 10.88 -1.90 -7.80
CA THR A 204 10.39 -2.29 -6.47
C THR A 204 10.74 -1.28 -5.39
N SER A 205 11.81 -0.51 -5.57
CA SER A 205 12.26 0.50 -4.61
C SER A 205 12.90 1.68 -5.33
N LEU A 206 12.78 2.87 -4.73
CA LEU A 206 13.42 4.08 -5.22
C LEU A 206 13.73 5.02 -4.05
N ASP A 207 14.80 5.79 -4.16
CA ASP A 207 15.17 6.81 -3.18
C ASP A 207 16.04 7.90 -3.81
N TRP A 208 15.78 9.15 -3.43
CA TRP A 208 16.59 10.29 -3.84
C TRP A 208 17.77 10.46 -2.88
N ASN A 209 18.93 10.84 -3.40
CA ASN A 209 20.00 11.29 -2.53
C ASN A 209 19.66 12.65 -1.89
N CYS A 210 20.37 13.03 -0.83
CA CYS A 210 20.00 14.18 0.00
C CYS A 210 20.06 15.55 -0.70
N ASP A 211 20.88 15.68 -1.75
CA ASP A 211 20.95 16.89 -2.57
C ASP A 211 19.93 16.89 -3.74
N GLY A 212 19.24 15.77 -3.97
CA GLY A 212 18.26 15.61 -5.03
C GLY A 212 18.84 15.56 -6.45
N THR A 213 20.14 15.32 -6.60
CA THR A 213 20.80 15.24 -7.92
C THR A 213 20.72 13.84 -8.54
N LEU A 214 20.57 12.80 -7.72
CA LEU A 214 20.56 11.40 -8.14
C LEU A 214 19.38 10.64 -7.55
N LEU A 215 18.74 9.83 -8.39
CA LEU A 215 17.71 8.87 -8.03
C LEU A 215 18.32 7.47 -8.08
N ALA A 216 18.24 6.72 -6.99
CA ALA A 216 18.57 5.30 -7.01
C ALA A 216 17.28 4.48 -7.10
N THR A 217 17.32 3.40 -7.87
CA THR A 217 16.21 2.47 -8.04
C THR A 217 16.68 1.04 -7.83
N GLY A 218 15.85 0.22 -7.19
CA GLY A 218 16.01 -1.23 -7.11
C GLY A 218 14.96 -1.92 -7.99
N SER A 219 15.34 -3.06 -8.56
CA SER A 219 14.48 -3.80 -9.48
C SER A 219 14.35 -5.27 -9.11
N TYR A 220 13.28 -5.89 -9.63
CA TYR A 220 13.00 -7.31 -9.50
C TYR A 220 14.10 -8.21 -10.11
N ASP A 221 14.90 -7.67 -11.03
CA ASP A 221 16.04 -8.38 -11.66
C ASP A 221 17.31 -8.43 -10.79
N GLY A 222 17.28 -7.86 -9.57
CA GLY A 222 18.42 -7.85 -8.66
C GLY A 222 19.46 -6.77 -8.94
N PHE A 223 19.18 -5.85 -9.85
CA PHE A 223 20.04 -4.71 -10.11
C PHE A 223 19.50 -3.46 -9.43
N ALA A 224 20.39 -2.75 -8.73
CA ALA A 224 20.16 -1.36 -8.38
C ALA A 224 20.77 -0.46 -9.46
N ARG A 225 20.14 0.68 -9.74
CA ARG A 225 20.58 1.63 -10.76
C ARG A 225 20.58 3.04 -10.18
N ILE A 226 21.54 3.86 -10.60
CA ILE A 226 21.63 5.26 -10.22
C ILE A 226 21.38 6.09 -11.47
N TRP A 227 20.45 7.03 -11.37
CA TRP A 227 20.01 7.90 -12.44
C TRP A 227 20.22 9.35 -12.05
N SER A 228 20.54 10.20 -13.00
CA SER A 228 20.50 11.65 -12.82
C SER A 228 19.09 12.21 -13.05
N THR A 229 18.85 13.43 -12.61
CA THR A 229 17.56 14.13 -12.75
C THR A 229 17.13 14.37 -14.20
N ASP A 230 18.07 14.33 -15.15
CA ASP A 230 17.82 14.39 -16.60
C ASP A 230 17.49 13.02 -17.22
N GLY A 231 17.42 11.96 -16.41
CA GLY A 231 17.06 10.60 -16.82
C GLY A 231 18.22 9.76 -17.35
N GLN A 232 19.46 10.23 -17.29
CA GLN A 232 20.61 9.42 -17.70
C GLN A 232 20.95 8.35 -16.66
N LEU A 233 21.27 7.15 -17.14
CA LEU A 233 21.78 6.08 -16.28
C LEU A 233 23.25 6.35 -15.94
N VAL A 234 23.52 6.70 -14.68
CA VAL A 234 24.86 7.01 -14.18
C VAL A 234 25.61 5.73 -13.81
N ASN A 235 24.94 4.80 -13.12
CA ASN A 235 25.59 3.57 -12.67
C ASN A 235 24.62 2.38 -12.57
N THR A 236 25.15 1.17 -12.69
CA THR A 236 24.42 -0.09 -12.50
C THR A 236 25.15 -0.97 -11.47
N LEU A 237 24.44 -1.28 -10.39
CA LEU A 237 24.91 -2.00 -9.22
C LEU A 237 24.32 -3.42 -9.25
N GLY A 238 25.09 -4.41 -9.69
CA GLY A 238 24.60 -5.78 -9.91
C GLY A 238 25.29 -6.80 -9.03
N GLN A 239 24.65 -7.24 -7.95
CA GLN A 239 25.17 -8.31 -7.07
C GLN A 239 24.07 -9.13 -6.38
N HIS A 240 22.87 -8.58 -6.20
CA HIS A 240 21.77 -9.34 -5.62
C HIS A 240 21.34 -10.50 -6.52
N LYS A 241 20.99 -11.63 -5.91
CA LYS A 241 20.47 -12.82 -6.58
C LYS A 241 18.94 -12.83 -6.53
N GLY A 242 18.32 -12.07 -7.42
CA GLY A 242 16.87 -11.90 -7.48
C GLY A 242 16.42 -10.55 -6.90
N PRO A 243 15.11 -10.37 -6.69
CA PRO A 243 14.52 -9.08 -6.33
C PRO A 243 15.21 -8.31 -5.22
N ILE A 244 15.36 -7.01 -5.44
CA ILE A 244 15.64 -6.03 -4.39
C ILE A 244 14.29 -5.59 -3.81
N PHE A 245 14.11 -5.62 -2.49
CA PHE A 245 12.87 -5.18 -1.84
C PHE A 245 12.93 -3.75 -1.33
N ALA A 246 14.08 -3.33 -0.81
CA ALA A 246 14.28 -1.99 -0.30
C ALA A 246 15.65 -1.45 -0.70
N LEU A 247 15.71 -0.15 -0.93
CA LEU A 247 16.93 0.58 -1.27
C LEU A 247 16.86 1.99 -0.67
N LYS A 248 17.95 2.44 -0.03
CA LYS A 248 18.05 3.77 0.57
C LYS A 248 19.44 4.39 0.50
N TRP A 249 19.48 5.69 0.23
CA TRP A 249 20.69 6.49 0.39
C TRP A 249 21.00 6.74 1.86
N ASN A 250 22.28 6.78 2.20
CA ASN A 250 22.70 7.32 3.49
C ASN A 250 22.59 8.86 3.49
N LYS A 251 22.54 9.47 4.69
CA LYS A 251 22.35 10.93 4.83
C LYS A 251 23.43 11.76 4.13
N ARG A 252 24.65 11.24 3.98
CA ARG A 252 25.76 11.89 3.27
C ARG A 252 25.67 11.77 1.74
N GLY A 253 24.84 10.86 1.21
CA GLY A 253 24.70 10.64 -0.23
C GLY A 253 25.88 9.92 -0.89
N ASN A 254 26.77 9.29 -0.12
CA ASN A 254 27.93 8.58 -0.67
C ASN A 254 27.73 7.06 -0.71
N TYR A 255 26.79 6.53 0.07
CA TYR A 255 26.46 5.10 0.08
C TYR A 255 24.98 4.86 -0.18
N ILE A 256 24.71 3.73 -0.83
CA ILE A 256 23.37 3.16 -1.01
C ILE A 256 23.33 1.84 -0.25
N LEU A 257 22.24 1.58 0.45
CA LEU A 257 21.96 0.31 1.11
C LEU A 257 20.81 -0.38 0.40
N SER A 258 20.95 -1.65 0.06
CA SER A 258 19.88 -2.46 -0.52
C SER A 258 19.60 -3.71 0.31
N ALA A 259 18.36 -4.18 0.27
CA ALA A 259 17.88 -5.43 0.87
C ALA A 259 17.30 -6.32 -0.24
N GLY A 260 17.64 -7.61 -0.24
CA GLY A 260 17.26 -8.53 -1.30
C GLY A 260 16.57 -9.81 -0.82
N VAL A 261 15.88 -10.45 -1.76
CA VAL A 261 15.30 -11.79 -1.59
C VAL A 261 16.36 -12.85 -1.26
N ASP A 262 17.60 -12.59 -1.66
CA ASP A 262 18.75 -13.45 -1.43
C ASP A 262 19.23 -13.47 0.02
N LYS A 263 18.45 -12.88 0.93
CA LYS A 263 18.67 -12.86 2.39
C LYS A 263 19.83 -11.97 2.80
N THR A 264 20.33 -11.16 1.88
CA THR A 264 21.46 -10.28 2.14
C THR A 264 21.06 -8.82 2.04
N THR A 265 21.82 -7.99 2.74
CA THR A 265 21.85 -6.55 2.51
C THR A 265 23.21 -6.14 1.98
N ILE A 266 23.27 -5.13 1.12
CA ILE A 266 24.52 -4.70 0.49
C ILE A 266 24.67 -3.18 0.66
N ILE A 267 25.86 -2.74 1.09
CA ILE A 267 26.26 -1.33 1.00
C ILE A 267 27.07 -1.14 -0.28
N TRP A 268 26.66 -0.17 -1.08
CA TRP A 268 27.28 0.21 -2.34
C TRP A 268 27.92 1.58 -2.23
N ASP A 269 29.10 1.75 -2.82
CA ASP A 269 29.69 3.05 -3.03
C ASP A 269 29.07 3.69 -4.27
N ALA A 270 28.34 4.79 -4.06
CA ALA A 270 27.57 5.42 -5.12
C ALA A 270 28.44 6.03 -6.23
N SER A 271 29.65 6.45 -5.90
CA SER A 271 30.55 7.10 -6.86
C SER A 271 31.20 6.10 -7.81
N SER A 272 31.62 4.95 -7.28
CA SER A 272 32.30 3.90 -8.04
C SER A 272 31.36 2.83 -8.57
N GLY A 273 30.16 2.70 -8.00
CA GLY A 273 29.21 1.63 -8.31
C GLY A 273 29.60 0.25 -7.79
N HIS A 274 30.66 0.16 -6.99
CA HIS A 274 31.13 -1.10 -6.47
C HIS A 274 30.43 -1.45 -5.14
N CYS A 275 30.23 -2.74 -4.93
CA CYS A 275 29.84 -3.26 -3.63
C CYS A 275 30.98 -3.06 -2.63
N THR A 276 30.68 -2.40 -1.51
CA THR A 276 31.63 -2.21 -0.41
C THR A 276 31.60 -3.38 0.56
N GLN A 277 30.40 -3.86 0.90
CA GLN A 277 30.21 -4.99 1.80
C GLN A 277 28.83 -5.61 1.62
N GLN A 278 28.77 -6.93 1.62
CA GLN A 278 27.54 -7.73 1.65
C GLN A 278 27.39 -8.38 3.03
N PHE A 279 26.20 -8.27 3.62
CA PHE A 279 25.86 -8.79 4.94
C PHE A 279 24.86 -9.92 4.77
N ALA A 280 25.27 -11.14 5.07
CA ALA A 280 24.47 -12.36 4.97
C ALA A 280 24.10 -12.89 6.35
N PHE A 281 23.39 -12.07 7.13
CA PHE A 281 23.02 -12.39 8.52
C PHE A 281 21.63 -13.02 8.63
N HIS A 282 20.71 -12.67 7.72
CA HIS A 282 19.36 -13.21 7.73
C HIS A 282 19.32 -14.64 7.18
N SER A 283 18.38 -15.43 7.71
CA SER A 283 18.12 -16.80 7.27
C SER A 283 16.99 -16.90 6.23
N ALA A 284 16.29 -15.79 6.00
CA ALA A 284 15.20 -15.65 5.04
C ALA A 284 15.26 -14.23 4.39
N PRO A 285 14.44 -13.94 3.35
CA PRO A 285 14.47 -12.66 2.63
C PRO A 285 14.51 -11.42 3.51
N ALA A 286 15.41 -10.48 3.19
CA ALA A 286 15.50 -9.18 3.86
C ALA A 286 14.54 -8.20 3.20
N LEU A 287 13.55 -7.71 3.96
CA LEU A 287 12.40 -6.98 3.45
C LEU A 287 12.60 -5.46 3.43
N ASP A 288 13.14 -4.90 4.51
CA ASP A 288 13.36 -3.45 4.65
C ASP A 288 14.70 -3.14 5.31
N VAL A 289 15.18 -1.93 5.05
CA VAL A 289 16.44 -1.39 5.56
C VAL A 289 16.27 0.08 5.93
N ASP A 290 16.97 0.49 6.99
CA ASP A 290 16.98 1.88 7.39
C ASP A 290 18.30 2.30 8.03
N TRP A 291 18.80 3.47 7.61
CA TRP A 291 20.06 4.02 8.09
C TRP A 291 19.90 4.66 9.47
N GLN A 292 20.68 4.19 10.44
CA GLN A 292 20.83 4.85 11.74
C GLN A 292 21.82 6.03 11.64
N SER A 293 22.90 5.82 10.89
CA SER A 293 23.97 6.79 10.64
C SER A 293 24.51 6.64 9.21
N ASN A 294 25.62 7.28 8.86
CA ASN A 294 26.23 7.12 7.53
C ASN A 294 26.88 5.74 7.29
N THR A 295 27.09 4.96 8.35
CA THR A 295 27.80 3.65 8.29
C THR A 295 27.14 2.55 9.10
N SER A 296 26.05 2.85 9.83
CA SER A 296 25.28 1.89 10.61
C SER A 296 23.82 1.91 10.18
N PHE A 297 23.22 0.74 10.09
CA PHE A 297 21.86 0.54 9.60
C PHE A 297 21.18 -0.60 10.35
N ALA A 298 19.87 -0.71 10.20
CA ALA A 298 19.11 -1.89 10.58
C ALA A 298 18.51 -2.54 9.33
N SER A 299 18.34 -3.87 9.38
CA SER A 299 17.63 -4.67 8.39
C SER A 299 16.63 -5.59 9.09
N CYS A 300 15.47 -5.80 8.47
CA CYS A 300 14.45 -6.73 8.95
C CYS A 300 14.08 -7.76 7.88
N SER A 301 13.48 -8.86 8.31
CA SER A 301 13.34 -10.05 7.48
C SER A 301 12.11 -10.87 7.84
N THR A 302 11.75 -11.74 6.89
CA THR A 302 10.79 -12.83 7.06
C THR A 302 11.22 -13.85 8.12
N ASP A 303 12.49 -13.85 8.53
CA ASP A 303 13.01 -14.66 9.65
C ASP A 303 12.68 -14.11 11.04
N GLN A 304 11.79 -13.11 11.12
CA GLN A 304 11.27 -12.52 12.36
C GLN A 304 12.32 -11.75 13.16
N CYS A 305 13.54 -11.61 12.63
CA CYS A 305 14.65 -10.93 13.29
C CYS A 305 14.92 -9.56 12.66
N ILE A 306 15.50 -8.69 13.48
CA ILE A 306 16.06 -7.41 13.04
C ILE A 306 17.54 -7.39 13.39
N HIS A 307 18.39 -7.10 12.43
CA HIS A 307 19.83 -6.97 12.64
C HIS A 307 20.26 -5.52 12.52
N VAL A 308 21.03 -5.05 13.51
CA VAL A 308 21.74 -3.76 13.45
C VAL A 308 23.17 -4.03 13.00
N CYS A 309 23.55 -3.42 11.90
CA CYS A 309 24.78 -3.70 11.16
C CYS A 309 25.63 -2.45 11.05
N LYS A 310 26.93 -2.62 10.78
CA LYS A 310 27.85 -1.51 10.51
C LYS A 310 28.90 -1.89 9.49
N LEU A 311 29.19 -0.96 8.60
CA LEU A 311 30.24 -1.09 7.60
C LEU A 311 31.60 -1.39 8.26
N GLY A 312 32.30 -2.39 7.74
CA GLY A 312 33.57 -2.90 8.25
C GLY A 312 33.44 -3.92 9.39
N VAL A 313 32.22 -4.27 9.82
CA VAL A 313 31.98 -5.26 10.88
C VAL A 313 31.38 -6.53 10.27
N GLU A 314 31.99 -7.68 10.54
CA GLU A 314 31.59 -8.99 9.96
C GLU A 314 30.44 -9.69 10.70
N LYS A 315 29.99 -9.14 11.83
CA LYS A 315 28.89 -9.66 12.64
C LYS A 315 27.89 -8.54 12.93
N PRO A 316 26.60 -8.85 13.15
CA PRO A 316 25.64 -7.85 13.59
C PRO A 316 26.12 -7.23 14.92
N ILE A 317 26.01 -5.90 15.03
CA ILE A 317 26.23 -5.18 16.29
C ILE A 317 25.20 -5.64 17.33
N LYS A 318 23.96 -5.80 16.88
CA LYS A 318 22.85 -6.23 17.72
C LYS A 318 21.83 -6.99 16.88
N THR A 319 21.16 -7.93 17.51
CA THR A 319 20.01 -8.64 16.95
C THR A 319 18.84 -8.45 17.89
N PHE A 320 17.74 -7.91 17.37
CA PHE A 320 16.48 -7.85 18.09
C PHE A 320 15.60 -9.03 17.68
N GLN A 321 15.06 -9.71 18.68
CA GLN A 321 14.13 -10.83 18.54
C GLN A 321 12.93 -10.58 19.45
N GLY A 322 11.75 -10.97 18.99
CA GLY A 322 10.51 -10.82 19.75
C GLY A 322 9.26 -10.73 18.89
N HIS A 323 9.39 -10.41 17.60
CA HIS A 323 8.30 -10.62 16.65
C HIS A 323 8.07 -12.12 16.43
N THR A 324 6.82 -12.49 16.18
CA THR A 324 6.41 -13.90 15.97
C THR A 324 6.02 -14.20 14.52
N ASN A 325 6.15 -13.21 13.64
CA ASN A 325 5.90 -13.32 12.21
C ASN A 325 6.84 -12.37 11.41
N GLU A 326 6.70 -12.33 10.10
CA GLU A 326 7.52 -11.52 9.19
C GLU A 326 7.57 -10.05 9.61
N VAL A 327 8.76 -9.43 9.57
CA VAL A 327 8.93 -8.02 9.91
C VAL A 327 8.97 -7.20 8.62
N ASN A 328 7.90 -6.44 8.38
CA ASN A 328 7.64 -5.79 7.09
C ASN A 328 8.40 -4.47 6.92
N ALA A 329 8.49 -3.67 7.99
CA ALA A 329 9.18 -2.38 7.92
C ALA A 329 9.85 -2.01 9.23
N ILE A 330 10.94 -1.25 9.10
CA ILE A 330 11.70 -0.70 10.23
C ILE A 330 12.07 0.75 9.98
N LYS A 331 11.99 1.61 11.00
CA LYS A 331 12.40 3.01 10.90
C LYS A 331 13.08 3.50 12.18
N TRP A 332 14.29 4.03 12.03
CA TRP A 332 14.94 4.78 13.09
C TRP A 332 14.21 6.08 13.33
N ASP A 333 14.12 6.48 14.59
CA ASP A 333 13.67 7.83 14.94
C ASP A 333 14.67 8.88 14.41
N PRO A 334 14.28 10.16 14.34
CA PRO A 334 15.15 11.20 13.80
C PRO A 334 16.54 11.31 14.47
N GLN A 335 16.64 10.92 15.75
CA GLN A 335 17.90 10.93 16.50
C GLN A 335 18.72 9.65 16.36
N GLY A 336 18.13 8.56 15.85
CA GLY A 336 18.78 7.24 15.75
C GLY A 336 18.97 6.54 17.09
N LEU A 337 18.16 6.86 18.10
CA LEU A 337 18.16 6.26 19.43
C LEU A 337 17.17 5.10 19.57
N LEU A 338 16.03 5.19 18.87
CA LEU A 338 14.94 4.22 18.89
C LEU A 338 14.70 3.68 17.47
N LEU A 339 14.45 2.38 17.40
CA LEU A 339 14.03 1.73 16.16
C LEU A 339 12.59 1.28 16.33
N ALA A 340 11.70 1.68 15.42
CA ALA A 340 10.37 1.11 15.33
C ALA A 340 10.37 -0.04 14.32
N SER A 341 9.59 -1.08 14.59
CA SER A 341 9.32 -2.18 13.66
C SER A 341 7.84 -2.55 13.65
N CYS A 342 7.37 -3.04 12.51
CA CYS A 342 6.02 -3.56 12.36
C CYS A 342 6.03 -4.91 11.63
N SER A 343 5.03 -5.74 11.90
CA SER A 343 5.04 -7.15 11.50
C SER A 343 3.64 -7.68 11.16
N ASP A 344 3.62 -8.79 10.44
CA ASP A 344 2.43 -9.63 10.24
C ASP A 344 1.90 -10.25 11.54
N ASP A 345 2.63 -10.14 12.65
CA ASP A 345 2.12 -10.51 13.99
C ASP A 345 1.17 -9.45 14.58
N MET A 346 0.82 -8.42 13.80
CA MET A 346 -0.11 -7.35 14.16
C MET A 346 0.42 -6.42 15.27
N THR A 347 1.69 -6.55 15.62
CA THR A 347 2.34 -5.72 16.65
C THR A 347 3.30 -4.70 16.05
N LEU A 348 3.38 -3.57 16.73
CA LEU A 348 4.43 -2.58 16.55
C LEU A 348 5.36 -2.65 17.76
N LYS A 349 6.66 -2.83 17.53
CA LYS A 349 7.65 -2.86 18.61
C LYS A 349 8.63 -1.70 18.50
N ILE A 350 9.00 -1.14 19.64
CA ILE A 350 10.03 -0.10 19.77
C ILE A 350 11.25 -0.70 20.44
N TRP A 351 12.42 -0.51 19.85
CA TRP A 351 13.67 -1.08 20.30
C TRP A 351 14.67 0.01 20.68
N SER A 352 15.54 -0.31 21.63
CA SER A 352 16.68 0.53 22.00
C SER A 352 17.95 -0.31 21.99
N MET A 353 19.06 0.28 21.55
CA MET A 353 20.37 -0.39 21.59
C MET A 353 20.85 -0.72 23.02
N ARG A 354 20.24 -0.12 24.05
CA ARG A 354 20.63 -0.27 25.46
C ARG A 354 20.13 -1.55 26.12
N GLN A 355 19.15 -2.23 25.54
CA GLN A 355 18.53 -3.43 26.10
C GLN A 355 18.18 -4.43 25.00
N ASP A 356 17.99 -5.70 25.37
CA ASP A 356 17.68 -6.76 24.40
C ASP A 356 16.17 -6.89 24.14
N GLN A 357 15.35 -6.65 25.17
CA GLN A 357 13.89 -6.66 25.06
C GLN A 357 13.38 -5.37 24.43
N CYS A 358 12.25 -5.45 23.72
CA CYS A 358 11.57 -4.27 23.22
C CYS A 358 11.22 -3.32 24.39
N VAL A 359 11.35 -2.02 24.13
CA VAL A 359 10.97 -0.95 25.07
C VAL A 359 9.44 -0.86 25.14
N HIS A 360 8.80 -1.00 23.98
CA HIS A 360 7.35 -1.02 23.86
C HIS A 360 6.93 -2.15 22.93
N ASP A 361 5.85 -2.83 23.33
CA ASP A 361 5.16 -3.85 22.56
C ASP A 361 3.70 -3.42 22.43
N LEU A 362 3.30 -2.99 21.23
CA LEU A 362 2.04 -2.34 20.98
C LEU A 362 1.20 -3.22 20.05
N GLN A 363 0.09 -3.76 20.55
CA GLN A 363 -0.97 -4.27 19.69
C GLN A 363 -1.60 -3.08 18.96
N ALA A 364 -1.16 -2.83 17.73
CA ALA A 364 -1.51 -1.62 17.01
C ALA A 364 -2.72 -1.81 16.10
N HIS A 365 -2.89 -3.01 15.54
CA HIS A 365 -3.94 -3.33 14.58
C HIS A 365 -4.49 -4.75 14.81
N ASP A 366 -5.64 -5.03 14.19
CA ASP A 366 -6.25 -6.38 14.15
C ASP A 366 -5.79 -7.20 12.93
N LYS A 367 -4.88 -6.63 12.14
CA LYS A 367 -4.32 -7.15 10.88
C LYS A 367 -2.85 -6.80 10.75
N GLU A 368 -2.23 -7.37 9.73
CA GLU A 368 -0.84 -7.21 9.36
C GLU A 368 -0.47 -5.72 9.18
N ILE A 369 0.71 -5.33 9.66
CA ILE A 369 1.16 -3.94 9.58
C ILE A 369 2.26 -3.84 8.55
N TYR A 370 1.99 -3.14 7.44
CA TYR A 370 2.91 -3.05 6.31
C TYR A 370 3.84 -1.85 6.34
N THR A 371 3.50 -0.77 7.05
CA THR A 371 4.31 0.44 7.04
C THR A 371 4.24 1.21 8.34
N ILE A 372 5.31 1.94 8.63
CA ILE A 372 5.44 2.82 9.79
C ILE A 372 6.28 4.03 9.40
N LYS A 373 6.00 5.19 10.01
CA LYS A 373 6.79 6.42 9.83
C LYS A 373 6.81 7.27 11.10
N TRP A 374 8.00 7.66 11.52
CA TRP A 374 8.17 8.70 12.53
C TRP A 374 7.82 10.07 11.94
N SER A 375 7.16 10.91 12.72
CA SER A 375 7.01 12.32 12.39
C SER A 375 8.37 13.02 12.39
N PRO A 376 8.60 14.01 11.50
CA PRO A 376 9.83 14.79 11.45
C PRO A 376 9.83 15.87 12.55
N THR A 377 9.65 15.44 13.80
CA THR A 377 9.52 16.28 14.99
C THR A 377 10.41 15.78 16.12
N GLY A 378 10.51 16.57 17.20
CA GLY A 378 11.38 16.27 18.33
C GLY A 378 12.81 16.73 18.09
N GLN A 379 13.62 16.67 19.16
CA GLN A 379 14.98 17.20 19.16
C GLN A 379 15.82 16.60 18.01
N GLY A 380 16.59 17.46 17.33
CA GLY A 380 17.36 17.08 16.13
C GLY A 380 16.61 17.24 14.79
N THR A 381 15.34 17.68 14.82
CA THR A 381 14.56 18.02 13.62
C THR A 381 14.32 19.53 13.50
N ASN A 382 13.70 19.95 12.40
CA ASN A 382 13.24 21.33 12.21
C ASN A 382 12.11 21.73 13.18
N ASN A 383 11.50 20.76 13.87
CA ASN A 383 10.39 20.97 14.79
C ASN A 383 10.73 20.39 16.19
N PRO A 384 11.73 20.95 16.90
CA PRO A 384 12.33 20.32 18.08
C PRO A 384 11.39 20.20 19.28
N ASN A 385 10.40 21.10 19.38
CA ASN A 385 9.45 21.15 20.49
C ASN A 385 8.13 20.42 20.20
N ALA A 386 7.91 19.98 18.96
CA ALA A 386 6.72 19.22 18.61
C ALA A 386 6.86 17.77 19.10
N PRO A 387 5.78 17.13 19.58
CA PRO A 387 5.82 15.77 20.05
C PRO A 387 6.28 14.83 18.93
N LEU A 388 7.12 13.86 19.28
CA LEU A 388 7.48 12.76 18.38
C LEU A 388 6.31 11.78 18.31
N ILE A 389 5.82 11.53 17.10
CA ILE A 389 4.66 10.69 16.82
C ILE A 389 5.11 9.57 15.88
N LEU A 390 4.56 8.38 16.07
CA LEU A 390 4.73 7.28 15.14
C LEU A 390 3.40 7.02 14.45
N ALA A 391 3.35 7.23 13.14
CA ALA A 391 2.26 6.76 12.31
C ALA A 391 2.36 5.23 12.24
N ARG A 392 1.26 4.58 12.60
CA ARG A 392 1.14 3.13 12.76
C ARG A 392 -0.05 2.62 11.98
#